data_AF-A0A1B3XMW5-F1
#
_entry.id   AF-A0A1B3XMW5-F1
#
_cell.length_a   1.000
_cell.length_b   1.000
_cell.length_c   1.000
_cell.angle_alpha   90.00
_cell.angle_beta   90.00
_cell.angle_gamma   90.00
#
_symmetry.space_group_name_H-M   'P 1'
#
loop_
_entity.id
_entity.type
_entity.pdbx_description
1 polymer ?
#
loop_
_entity_poly.entity_id
_entity_poly.type
_entity_poly.pdbx_seq_one_letter_code
_entity_poly.pdbx_strand_id
1 'polypeptide(L)'
;MIVETRKTASGTEYWDAKEKKVLFVPKGQKPNFEMTENPKSMIYGMDLAKGKDKTLINDEFVDTTPYGVNDGETSYQLNEMTIKELRSLAEQQEIKIPKDVTKRDDMAQCIFENWSTDDEE
;
A
#
# COMPACT_ATOMS: atom_id res chain seq x y z
N MET A 1 -15.76 -8.77 24.13
CA MET A 1 -16.65 -8.86 22.97
C MET A 1 -16.85 -10.33 22.69
N ILE A 2 -18.09 -10.79 22.81
CA ILE A 2 -18.44 -12.19 22.53
C ILE A 2 -19.39 -12.19 21.34
N VAL A 3 -18.99 -12.86 20.26
CA VAL A 3 -19.75 -12.91 19.00
C VAL A 3 -20.16 -14.34 18.68
N GLU A 4 -21.37 -14.53 18.16
CA GLU A 4 -21.80 -15.81 17.62
C GLU A 4 -21.00 -16.10 16.34
N THR A 5 -20.36 -17.27 16.28
CA THR A 5 -19.58 -17.69 15.11
C THR A 5 -20.27 -18.78 14.31
N ARG A 6 -20.97 -19.71 14.98
CA ARG A 6 -21.65 -20.82 14.32
C ARG A 6 -22.83 -21.33 15.13
N LYS A 7 -23.88 -21.73 14.43
CA LYS A 7 -25.04 -22.43 14.99
C LYS A 7 -25.16 -23.84 14.41
N THR A 8 -25.29 -24.84 15.27
CA THR A 8 -25.38 -26.27 14.89
C THR A 8 -26.63 -26.93 15.48
N ALA A 9 -26.90 -28.17 15.09
CA ALA A 9 -28.00 -28.95 15.67
C ALA A 9 -27.86 -29.19 17.19
N SER A 10 -26.62 -29.23 17.69
CA SER A 10 -26.29 -29.52 19.09
C SER A 10 -26.25 -28.28 19.99
N GLY A 11 -26.02 -27.09 19.41
CA GLY A 11 -25.84 -25.84 20.17
C GLY A 11 -25.24 -24.72 19.33
N THR A 12 -24.89 -23.62 20.00
CA THR A 12 -24.30 -22.43 19.40
C THR A 12 -22.88 -22.21 19.94
N GLU A 13 -21.95 -21.92 19.02
CA GLU A 13 -20.56 -21.57 19.30
C GLU A 13 -20.37 -20.05 19.24
N TYR A 14 -19.61 -19.52 20.19
CA TYR A 14 -19.29 -18.12 20.31
C TYR A 14 -17.78 -17.92 20.43
N TRP A 15 -17.27 -16.81 19.90
CA TRP A 15 -15.90 -16.38 20.07
C TRP A 15 -15.79 -15.30 21.14
N ASP A 16 -15.01 -15.56 22.18
CA ASP A 16 -14.64 -14.55 23.18
C ASP A 16 -13.30 -13.90 22.79
N ALA A 17 -13.34 -12.65 22.34
CA ALA A 17 -12.15 -11.91 21.94
C ALA A 17 -11.25 -11.53 23.14
N LYS A 18 -11.81 -11.42 24.35
CA LYS A 18 -11.07 -11.04 25.56
C LYS A 18 -10.28 -12.23 26.10
N GLU A 19 -10.92 -13.38 26.18
CA GLU A 19 -10.31 -14.62 26.68
C GLU A 19 -9.67 -15.48 25.57
N LYS A 20 -9.83 -15.09 24.30
CA LYS A 20 -9.29 -15.75 23.10
C LYS A 20 -9.66 -17.24 23.01
N LYS A 21 -10.93 -17.55 23.29
CA LYS A 21 -11.43 -18.93 23.30
C LYS A 21 -12.82 -19.05 22.70
N VAL A 22 -13.19 -20.29 22.36
CA VAL A 22 -14.54 -20.65 21.91
C VAL A 22 -15.39 -21.05 23.12
N LEU A 23 -16.59 -20.49 23.21
CA LEU A 23 -17.62 -20.85 24.18
C LEU A 23 -18.73 -21.64 23.47
N PHE A 24 -19.09 -22.81 24.00
CA PHE A 24 -20.17 -23.62 23.45
C PHE A 24 -21.38 -23.61 24.38
N VAL A 25 -22.55 -23.28 23.84
CA VAL A 25 -23.83 -23.29 24.57
C VAL A 25 -24.73 -24.37 23.95
N PRO A 26 -25.08 -25.44 24.71
CA PRO A 26 -26.00 -26.48 24.24
C PRO A 26 -27.38 -25.95 23.86
N LYS A 27 -28.04 -26.63 22.91
CA LYS A 27 -29.39 -26.28 22.48
C LYS A 27 -30.37 -26.30 23.66
N GLY A 28 -31.11 -25.21 23.83
CA GLY A 28 -32.10 -25.05 24.91
C GLY A 28 -31.56 -24.35 26.17
N GLN A 29 -30.24 -24.16 26.27
CA GLN A 29 -29.64 -23.34 27.33
C GLN A 29 -29.46 -21.89 26.83
N LYS A 30 -29.74 -20.92 27.70
CA LYS A 30 -29.45 -19.51 27.40
C LYS A 30 -28.00 -19.19 27.78
N PRO A 31 -27.28 -18.38 26.98
CA PRO A 31 -25.95 -17.91 27.36
C PRO A 31 -26.02 -17.12 28.68
N ASN A 32 -25.02 -17.31 29.55
CA ASN A 32 -24.89 -16.56 30.81
C ASN A 32 -23.99 -15.32 30.67
N PHE A 33 -23.68 -14.91 29.44
CA PHE A 33 -22.83 -13.77 29.11
C PHE A 33 -23.56 -12.82 28.17
N GLU A 34 -23.14 -11.56 28.20
CA GLU A 34 -23.66 -10.53 27.30
C GLU A 34 -23.07 -10.73 25.90
N MET A 35 -23.96 -10.94 24.92
CA MET A 35 -23.58 -11.06 23.52
C MET A 35 -23.43 -9.67 22.92
N THR A 36 -22.33 -9.45 22.20
CA THR A 36 -22.14 -8.25 21.39
C THR A 36 -22.64 -8.52 19.98
N GLU A 37 -23.37 -7.58 19.36
CA GLU A 37 -23.70 -7.68 17.94
C GLU A 37 -22.41 -7.74 17.11
N ASN A 38 -22.38 -8.63 16.12
CA ASN A 38 -21.24 -8.74 15.23
C ASN A 38 -21.09 -7.42 14.43
N PRO A 39 -19.95 -6.71 14.54
CA PRO A 39 -19.75 -5.47 13.80
C PRO A 39 -19.80 -5.77 12.30
N LYS A 40 -20.37 -4.83 11.53
CA LYS A 40 -20.59 -4.98 10.09
C LYS A 40 -19.32 -5.27 9.28
N SER A 41 -18.12 -5.08 9.84
CA SER A 41 -16.87 -5.40 9.18
C SER A 41 -15.84 -5.97 10.15
N MET A 42 -15.47 -7.23 9.91
CA MET A 42 -14.21 -7.86 10.28
C MET A 42 -13.47 -8.24 8.98
N ILE A 43 -13.58 -7.41 7.94
CA ILE A 43 -13.07 -7.74 6.60
C ILE A 43 -11.53 -7.70 6.63
N TYR A 44 -10.93 -8.88 6.60
CA TYR A 44 -9.55 -9.09 6.19
C TYR A 44 -9.45 -8.82 4.69
N GLY A 45 -8.62 -7.85 4.27
CA GLY A 45 -8.42 -7.51 2.85
C GLY A 45 -9.17 -6.27 2.35
N MET A 46 -9.73 -5.44 3.24
CA MET A 46 -10.17 -4.10 2.87
C MET A 46 -9.08 -3.11 3.27
N ASP A 47 -8.30 -2.66 2.27
CA ASP A 47 -7.37 -1.57 2.48
C ASP A 47 -8.17 -0.26 2.60
N LEU A 48 -8.20 0.28 3.82
CA LEU A 48 -8.85 1.55 4.13
C LEU A 48 -7.89 2.72 3.93
N ALA A 49 -6.59 2.45 3.70
CA ALA A 49 -5.64 3.49 3.40
C ALA A 49 -6.00 4.13 2.06
N LYS A 50 -5.90 5.46 2.01
CA LYS A 50 -6.00 6.22 0.76
C LYS A 50 -4.59 6.60 0.37
N GLY A 51 -4.15 6.18 -0.80
CA GLY A 51 -2.82 6.46 -1.31
C GLY A 51 -2.13 5.20 -1.83
N LYS A 52 -0.94 5.36 -2.39
CA LYS A 52 -0.07 4.23 -2.75
C LYS A 52 0.69 3.77 -1.52
N ASP A 53 0.92 2.45 -1.43
CA ASP A 53 1.79 1.88 -0.40
C ASP A 53 3.21 2.44 -0.54
N LYS A 54 3.84 2.73 0.60
CA LYS A 54 5.22 3.23 0.66
C LYS A 54 6.12 2.20 1.33
N THR A 55 7.32 2.03 0.80
CA THR A 55 8.34 1.17 1.40
C THR A 55 9.24 1.99 2.33
N LEU A 56 9.51 1.47 3.52
CA LEU A 56 10.50 2.01 4.45
C LEU A 56 11.67 1.03 4.54
N ILE A 57 12.90 1.53 4.44
CA ILE A 57 14.12 0.78 4.74
C ILE A 57 14.90 1.60 5.77
N ASN A 58 15.20 1.02 6.93
CA ASN A 58 15.88 1.69 8.05
C ASN A 58 15.22 3.01 8.49
N ASP A 59 13.89 3.01 8.58
CA ASP A 59 13.07 4.19 8.93
C ASP A 59 13.15 5.37 7.95
N GLU A 60 13.80 5.20 6.80
CA GLU A 60 13.79 6.15 5.70
C GLU A 60 12.84 5.70 4.58
N PHE A 61 12.16 6.67 3.98
CA PHE A 61 11.35 6.43 2.79
C PHE A 61 12.27 6.09 1.63
N VAL A 62 12.16 4.85 1.15
CA VAL A 62 12.87 4.41 -0.04
C VAL A 62 11.85 4.21 -1.14
N ASP A 63 11.94 5.03 -2.18
CA ASP A 63 11.20 4.78 -3.41
C ASP A 63 11.81 3.55 -4.08
N THR A 64 11.11 2.42 -4.00
CA THR A 64 11.51 1.17 -4.64
C THR A 64 11.22 1.15 -6.14
N THR A 65 10.69 2.25 -6.68
CA THR A 65 10.42 2.46 -8.10
C THR A 65 11.71 2.84 -8.84
N PRO A 66 12.08 2.11 -9.91
CA PRO A 66 13.22 2.50 -10.75
C PRO A 66 13.03 3.91 -11.31
N TYR A 67 14.13 4.67 -11.40
CA TYR A 67 14.19 5.99 -12.04
C TYR A 67 13.46 7.12 -11.29
N GLY A 68 13.43 7.07 -9.95
CA GLY A 68 13.03 8.21 -9.13
C GLY A 68 14.15 9.25 -9.03
N VAL A 69 13.86 10.52 -9.35
CA VAL A 69 14.81 11.65 -9.21
C VAL A 69 14.23 12.71 -8.28
N ASN A 70 15.07 13.44 -7.57
CA ASN A 70 14.66 14.55 -6.71
C ASN A 70 15.50 15.78 -7.07
N ASP A 71 14.85 16.93 -7.30
CA ASP A 71 15.51 18.21 -7.63
C ASP A 71 15.73 19.11 -6.40
N GLY A 72 15.52 18.60 -5.19
CA GLY A 72 15.56 19.32 -3.92
C GLY A 72 14.19 19.82 -3.45
N GLU A 73 13.23 20.02 -4.35
CA GLU A 73 11.87 20.50 -4.03
C GLU A 73 10.80 19.45 -4.30
N THR A 74 10.94 18.69 -5.40
CA THR A 74 9.96 17.74 -5.90
C THR A 74 10.63 16.40 -6.24
N SER A 75 10.03 15.32 -5.77
CA SER A 75 10.38 13.96 -6.20
C SER A 75 9.58 13.59 -7.46
N TYR A 76 10.27 13.24 -8.54
CA TYR A 76 9.70 12.80 -9.81
C TYR A 76 9.88 11.30 -10.00
N GLN A 77 8.81 10.64 -10.43
CA GLN A 77 8.80 9.22 -10.76
C GLN A 77 8.79 9.05 -12.28
N LEU A 78 9.98 9.02 -12.89
CA LEU A 78 10.13 9.02 -14.35
C LEU A 78 9.49 7.78 -15.00
N ASN A 79 9.42 6.67 -14.28
CA ASN A 79 8.76 5.45 -14.75
C ASN A 79 7.23 5.56 -14.88
N GLU A 80 6.59 6.45 -14.13
CA GLU A 80 5.13 6.66 -14.16
C GLU A 80 4.71 7.75 -15.16
N MET A 81 5.64 8.62 -15.56
CA MET A 81 5.38 9.72 -16.48
C MET A 81 5.17 9.22 -17.92
N THR A 82 4.34 9.95 -18.67
CA THR A 82 4.14 9.67 -20.09
C THR A 82 5.34 10.13 -20.91
N ILE A 83 5.50 9.58 -22.13
CA ILE A 83 6.60 9.96 -23.05
C ILE A 83 6.64 11.48 -23.31
N LYS A 84 5.49 12.14 -23.34
CA LYS A 84 5.41 13.59 -23.55
C LYS A 84 5.97 14.36 -22.35
N GLU A 85 5.59 13.94 -21.15
CA GLU A 85 6.07 14.56 -19.91
C GLU A 85 7.57 14.32 -19.71
N LEU A 86 8.06 13.12 -20.02
CA LEU A 86 9.50 12.82 -19.98
C LEU A 86 10.32 13.70 -20.94
N ARG A 87 9.82 13.93 -22.15
CA ARG A 87 10.49 14.83 -23.11
C ARG A 87 10.47 16.28 -22.63
N SER A 88 9.34 16.75 -22.12
CA SER A 88 9.21 18.09 -21.55
C SER A 88 10.15 18.28 -20.37
N LEU A 89 10.23 17.29 -19.48
CA LEU A 89 11.10 17.34 -18.32
C LEU A 89 12.58 17.34 -18.72
N ALA A 90 12.96 16.51 -19.69
CA ALA A 90 14.31 16.50 -20.23
C ALA A 90 14.69 17.83 -20.88
N GLU A 91 13.77 18.48 -21.60
CA GLU A 91 14.00 19.81 -22.15
C GLU A 91 14.17 20.86 -21.04
N GLN A 92 13.38 20.79 -19.97
CA GLN A 92 13.48 21.70 -18.82
C GLN A 92 14.81 21.57 -18.08
N GLN A 93 15.31 20.35 -17.92
CA GLN A 93 16.58 20.04 -17.27
C GLN A 93 17.77 20.04 -18.24
N GLU A 94 17.56 20.47 -19.49
CA GLU A 94 18.57 20.51 -20.56
C GLU A 94 19.24 19.15 -20.86
N ILE A 95 18.56 18.04 -20.57
CA ILE A 95 18.99 16.66 -20.82
C ILE A 95 18.70 16.25 -22.27
N LYS A 96 19.73 15.82 -23.00
CA LYS A 96 19.60 15.38 -24.40
C LYS A 96 19.17 13.91 -24.48
N ILE A 97 17.89 13.66 -24.79
CA ILE A 97 17.40 12.31 -25.11
C ILE A 97 17.78 11.95 -26.57
N PRO A 98 18.49 10.84 -26.81
CA PRO A 98 18.78 10.40 -28.18
C PRO A 98 17.49 10.10 -28.96
N LYS A 99 17.44 10.47 -30.25
CA LYS A 99 16.27 10.24 -31.12
C LYS A 99 15.91 8.76 -31.30
N ASP A 100 16.87 7.87 -31.10
CA ASP A 100 16.71 6.41 -31.21
C ASP A 100 15.96 5.83 -30.01
N VAL A 101 16.01 6.52 -28.86
CA VAL A 101 15.28 6.13 -27.66
C VAL A 101 13.81 6.50 -27.85
N THR A 102 12.98 5.47 -28.02
CA THR A 102 11.52 5.61 -28.24
C THR A 102 10.68 4.93 -27.17
N LYS A 103 11.27 4.01 -26.39
CA LYS A 103 10.59 3.35 -25.27
C LYS A 103 10.55 4.28 -24.06
N ARG A 104 9.43 4.23 -23.33
CA ARG A 104 9.24 5.03 -22.10
C ARG A 104 10.31 4.72 -21.05
N ASP A 105 10.58 3.45 -20.79
CA ASP A 105 11.59 3.04 -19.80
C ASP A 105 13.00 3.50 -20.19
N ASP A 106 13.40 3.28 -21.44
CA ASP A 106 14.71 3.71 -21.93
C ASP A 106 14.87 5.24 -21.83
N MET A 107 13.80 6.03 -22.08
CA MET A 107 13.84 7.49 -21.86
C MET A 107 13.95 7.85 -20.38
N ALA A 108 13.15 7.20 -19.52
CA ALA A 108 13.20 7.43 -18.08
C ALA A 108 14.60 7.13 -17.52
N GLN A 109 15.23 6.05 -18.00
CA GLN A 109 16.61 5.71 -17.68
C GLN A 109 17.59 6.78 -18.17
N CYS A 110 17.51 7.21 -19.43
CA CYS A 110 18.40 8.27 -19.94
C CYS A 110 18.29 9.56 -19.13
N ILE A 111 17.07 9.94 -18.74
CA ILE A 111 16.84 11.13 -17.90
C ILE A 111 17.43 10.91 -16.51
N PHE A 112 17.14 9.77 -15.87
CA PHE A 112 17.68 9.42 -14.56
C PHE A 112 19.21 9.45 -14.51
N GLU A 113 19.88 8.86 -15.49
CA GLU A 113 21.36 8.80 -15.54
C GLU A 113 22.03 10.15 -15.79
N ASN A 114 21.33 11.09 -16.44
CA ASN A 114 21.86 12.42 -16.77
C ASN A 114 21.26 13.51 -15.88
N TRP A 115 20.47 13.13 -14.87
CA TRP A 115 19.98 14.05 -13.87
C TRP A 115 21.10 14.28 -12.86
N SER A 116 21.72 15.47 -12.91
CA SER A 116 22.70 15.86 -11.90
C SER A 116 21.99 15.94 -10.55
N THR A 117 22.20 14.96 -9.68
CA THR A 117 22.07 15.23 -8.25
C THR A 117 23.24 16.14 -7.91
N ASP A 118 22.97 17.43 -7.72
CA ASP A 118 23.89 18.31 -7.00
C ASP A 118 23.99 17.79 -5.56
N ASP A 119 24.72 16.68 -5.38
CA ASP A 119 25.37 16.35 -4.12
C ASP A 119 26.52 17.35 -3.96
N GLU A 120 26.19 18.62 -3.73
CA GLU A 120 27.12 19.56 -3.12
C GLU A 120 27.27 19.17 -1.63
N GLU A 121 28.37 18.46 -1.39
CA GLU A 121 29.22 18.37 -0.19
C GLU A 121 28.76 19.04 1.13
#